data_AF-A0A401FQ00-F1
#
_entry.id   AF-A0A401FQ00-F1
#
_cell.length_a   1.000
_cell.length_b   1.000
_cell.length_c   1.000
_cell.angle_alpha   90.00
_cell.angle_beta   90.00
_cell.angle_gamma   90.00
#
_symmetry.space_group_name_H-M   'P 1'
#
loop_
_entity.id
_entity.type
_entity.pdbx_description
1 polymer ?
#
loop_
_entity_poly.entity_id
_entity_poly.type
_entity_poly.pdbx_seq_one_letter_code
_entity_poly.pdbx_strand_id
1 'polypeptide(L)'
;MNKRIASILATGLLATGLGLVAQQSTAHASGYAWAKTKNYNNVPMHAKTTGTAYMWNWNHTKKIHNLKNYPRTTWYLSKSVKMVKGRKAGIYYEITSGNGRVNGYIWRGYLTKGLNTNIGSNNNKGGNSTNSNNNNQRSIPDLNTYNSDAEYLNYINNNPNQNVAKLIMQQLPNAKLSLNLSKYAQDNGSFYWDDEDVPTVSYDKSKIDSTSVRRLTHVENMINNLSKDSIPTAAEIDAALTADGYPKSKQQSFNGSIGLVILNKISSPEGGLFSGSSVYVMN
;
A
#
# COMPACT_ATOMS: atom_id res chain seq x y z
N MET A 1 37.86 -41.10 22.24
CA MET A 1 38.16 -42.03 23.33
C MET A 1 38.18 -41.26 24.65
N ASN A 2 37.25 -41.60 25.53
CA ASN A 2 37.22 -41.49 27.00
C ASN A 2 37.14 -40.12 27.74
N LYS A 3 36.05 -40.05 28.53
CA LYS A 3 35.62 -39.07 29.54
C LYS A 3 36.46 -39.17 30.83
N ARG A 4 36.42 -38.12 31.68
CA ARG A 4 36.32 -38.11 33.18
C ARG A 4 36.50 -36.65 33.66
N ILE A 5 35.47 -35.96 34.19
CA ILE A 5 34.99 -35.93 35.59
C ILE A 5 36.11 -35.60 36.60
N ALA A 6 36.05 -34.40 37.16
CA ALA A 6 36.67 -34.06 38.44
C ALA A 6 35.60 -33.41 39.34
N SER A 7 35.35 -34.10 40.44
CA SER A 7 34.45 -33.73 41.55
C SER A 7 35.18 -32.86 42.55
N ILE A 8 34.52 -31.85 43.14
CA ILE A 8 34.89 -31.34 44.46
C ILE A 8 33.60 -31.20 45.28
N LEU A 9 33.54 -31.99 46.35
CA LEU A 9 32.67 -31.83 47.51
C LEU A 9 33.23 -30.72 48.42
N ALA A 10 32.35 -29.91 49.00
CA ALA A 10 32.59 -29.31 50.31
C ALA A 10 31.27 -29.17 51.07
N THR A 11 31.12 -30.03 52.07
CA THR A 11 30.41 -29.92 53.36
C THR A 11 30.42 -28.47 53.88
N GLY A 12 29.42 -27.83 54.46
CA GLY A 12 28.20 -28.23 55.16
C GLY A 12 28.07 -27.29 56.37
N LEU A 13 26.94 -26.60 56.55
CA LEU A 13 26.58 -25.96 57.81
C LEU A 13 25.05 -25.87 57.92
N LEU A 14 24.52 -26.69 58.83
CA LEU A 14 23.14 -26.63 59.33
C LEU A 14 23.11 -25.60 60.46
N ALA A 15 22.38 -24.50 60.28
CA ALA A 15 21.96 -23.62 61.35
C ALA A 15 20.43 -23.58 61.37
N THR A 16 19.87 -24.07 62.48
CA THR A 16 18.45 -24.07 62.80
C THR A 16 18.01 -22.72 63.33
N GLY A 17 16.92 -22.18 62.77
CA GLY A 17 15.96 -21.35 63.49
C GLY A 17 16.08 -19.85 63.26
N LEU A 18 15.32 -19.35 62.29
CA LEU A 18 14.42 -18.19 62.34
C LEU A 18 13.61 -18.25 61.05
N GLY A 19 12.28 -18.10 61.14
CA GLY A 19 11.37 -18.25 60.02
C GLY A 19 11.72 -17.32 58.86
N LEU A 20 12.52 -17.81 57.92
CA LEU A 20 12.53 -17.30 56.57
C LEU A 20 11.16 -17.70 56.03
N VAL A 21 10.22 -16.75 56.04
CA VAL A 21 9.17 -16.77 55.03
C VAL A 21 9.98 -16.81 53.74
N ALA A 22 10.14 -18.01 53.18
CA ALA A 22 10.69 -18.18 51.86
C ALA A 22 9.74 -17.34 51.03
N GLN A 23 10.18 -16.13 50.70
CA GLN A 23 9.54 -15.30 49.71
C GLN A 23 9.56 -16.21 48.50
N GLN A 24 8.44 -16.91 48.31
CA GLN A 24 8.18 -17.69 47.12
C GLN A 24 8.52 -16.68 46.05
N SER A 25 9.64 -16.88 45.36
CA SER A 25 9.87 -16.21 44.11
C SER A 25 8.67 -16.64 43.31
N THR A 26 7.64 -15.78 43.27
CA THR A 26 6.60 -15.86 42.26
C THR A 26 7.41 -15.85 40.99
N ALA A 27 7.64 -17.04 40.45
CA ALA A 27 8.28 -17.20 39.17
C ALA A 27 7.30 -16.53 38.22
N HIS A 28 7.49 -15.23 38.01
CA HIS A 28 6.78 -14.46 37.01
C HIS A 28 7.13 -15.20 35.72
N ALA A 29 6.17 -15.99 35.22
CA ALA A 29 6.38 -16.78 34.02
C ALA A 29 6.93 -15.83 32.97
N SER A 30 8.19 -16.04 32.55
CA SER A 30 8.87 -15.03 31.74
C SER A 30 7.99 -14.71 30.54
N GLY A 31 7.71 -13.42 30.36
CA GLY A 31 7.05 -12.94 29.14
C GLY A 31 7.84 -13.41 27.92
N TYR A 32 7.22 -13.38 26.75
CA TYR A 32 7.96 -13.61 25.52
C TYR A 32 9.01 -12.51 25.36
N ALA A 33 10.27 -12.90 25.20
CA ALA A 33 11.37 -11.99 24.90
C ALA A 33 11.66 -12.00 23.39
N TRP A 34 12.00 -10.85 22.83
CA TRP A 34 12.44 -10.72 21.45
C TRP A 34 13.92 -11.11 21.36
N ALA A 35 14.22 -12.20 20.66
CA ALA A 35 15.58 -12.73 20.54
C ALA A 35 16.28 -12.33 19.23
N LYS A 36 15.51 -12.09 18.16
CA LYS A 36 16.05 -11.66 16.86
C LYS A 36 14.98 -10.94 16.07
N THR A 37 15.36 -9.89 15.34
CA THR A 37 14.48 -9.18 14.44
C THR A 37 15.04 -9.16 13.02
N LYS A 38 14.18 -8.95 12.04
CA LYS A 38 14.52 -8.65 10.64
C LYS A 38 13.43 -7.75 10.09
N ASN A 39 13.82 -6.66 9.44
CA ASN A 39 12.90 -5.74 8.78
C ASN A 39 12.60 -6.21 7.36
N TYR A 40 11.43 -5.84 6.87
CA TYR A 40 10.91 -6.13 5.54
C TYR A 40 10.25 -4.88 4.99
N ASN A 41 10.31 -4.72 3.67
CA ASN A 41 9.65 -3.63 2.98
C ASN A 41 8.20 -4.03 2.68
N ASN A 42 7.34 -4.03 3.71
CA ASN A 42 5.88 -4.23 3.60
C ASN A 42 5.42 -5.38 2.66
N VAL A 43 5.99 -6.57 2.84
CA VAL A 43 5.75 -7.72 1.97
C VAL A 43 4.28 -8.18 2.10
N PRO A 44 3.51 -8.33 1.01
CA PRO A 44 2.13 -8.77 1.07
C PRO A 44 2.03 -10.24 1.52
N MET A 45 1.10 -10.49 2.42
CA MET A 45 0.79 -11.79 3.01
C MET A 45 -0.73 -11.97 3.11
N HIS A 46 -1.18 -13.21 3.09
CA HIS A 46 -2.57 -13.55 3.41
C HIS A 46 -2.66 -14.75 4.34
N ALA A 47 -3.83 -14.91 4.95
CA ALA A 47 -4.10 -16.02 5.86
C ALA A 47 -4.03 -17.34 5.08
N LYS A 48 -3.17 -18.25 5.53
CA LYS A 48 -3.03 -19.61 4.98
C LYS A 48 -4.22 -20.51 5.35
N THR A 49 -4.95 -20.15 6.41
CA THR A 49 -6.06 -20.94 6.95
C THR A 49 -7.29 -20.07 7.13
N THR A 50 -8.46 -20.65 6.87
CA THR A 50 -9.77 -20.10 7.24
C THR A 50 -10.11 -20.35 8.72
N GLY A 51 -9.32 -21.19 9.39
CA GLY A 51 -9.42 -21.48 10.82
C GLY A 51 -8.85 -20.36 11.70
N THR A 52 -8.80 -20.64 13.00
CA THR A 52 -8.35 -19.66 13.99
C THR A 52 -6.85 -19.35 13.85
N ALA A 53 -6.55 -18.09 13.56
CA ALA A 53 -5.19 -17.55 13.50
C ALA A 53 -5.15 -16.22 14.26
N TYR A 54 -4.68 -16.27 15.51
CA TYR A 54 -4.70 -15.10 16.39
C TYR A 54 -3.57 -14.11 16.08
N MET A 55 -3.95 -12.84 16.12
CA MET A 55 -3.04 -11.70 16.17
C MET A 55 -2.85 -11.27 17.62
N TRP A 56 -1.60 -11.00 17.97
CA TRP A 56 -1.18 -10.63 19.32
C TRP A 56 -0.67 -9.20 19.36
N ASN A 57 -0.80 -8.58 20.54
CA ASN A 57 -0.08 -7.34 20.84
C ASN A 57 1.45 -7.59 20.89
N TRP A 58 2.24 -6.51 20.86
CA TRP A 58 3.71 -6.56 20.82
C TRP A 58 4.34 -7.35 21.98
N ASN A 59 3.73 -7.31 23.17
CA ASN A 59 4.14 -8.05 24.36
C ASN A 59 3.75 -9.53 24.37
N HIS A 60 3.00 -9.99 23.36
CA HIS A 60 2.49 -11.37 23.29
C HIS A 60 1.71 -11.80 24.54
N THR A 61 0.98 -10.87 25.16
CA THR A 61 0.17 -11.08 26.37
C THR A 61 -1.33 -11.09 26.09
N LYS A 62 -1.77 -10.46 24.99
CA LYS A 62 -3.18 -10.33 24.63
C LYS A 62 -3.40 -10.68 23.16
N LYS A 63 -4.43 -11.49 22.89
CA LYS A 63 -4.99 -11.67 21.55
C LYS A 63 -5.85 -10.44 21.25
N ILE A 64 -5.56 -9.76 20.16
CA ILE A 64 -6.24 -8.52 19.77
C ILE A 64 -7.17 -8.73 18.57
N HIS A 65 -6.81 -9.62 17.65
CA HIS A 65 -7.63 -9.98 16.48
C HIS A 65 -7.51 -11.47 16.14
N ASN A 66 -8.37 -11.95 15.25
CA ASN A 66 -8.30 -13.29 14.68
C ASN A 66 -8.54 -13.23 13.17
N LEU A 67 -7.62 -13.76 12.38
CA LEU A 67 -7.62 -13.70 10.92
C LEU A 67 -8.83 -14.36 10.26
N LYS A 68 -9.52 -15.26 10.94
CA LYS A 68 -10.79 -15.81 10.45
C LYS A 68 -11.87 -14.72 10.24
N ASN A 69 -11.78 -13.61 10.98
CA ASN A 69 -12.68 -12.45 10.84
C ASN A 69 -12.24 -11.49 9.73
N TYR A 70 -11.11 -11.79 9.06
CA TYR A 70 -10.49 -10.99 8.01
C TYR A 70 -10.23 -11.84 6.75
N PRO A 71 -11.23 -12.60 6.26
CA PRO A 71 -11.02 -13.63 5.23
C PRO A 71 -10.58 -13.06 3.88
N ARG A 72 -10.80 -11.76 3.65
CA ARG A 72 -10.46 -11.03 2.41
C ARG A 72 -9.33 -10.02 2.59
N THR A 73 -8.64 -10.06 3.73
CA THR A 73 -7.62 -9.08 4.04
C THR A 73 -6.25 -9.54 3.57
N THR A 74 -5.60 -8.69 2.79
CA THR A 74 -4.15 -8.71 2.60
C THR A 74 -3.50 -7.97 3.77
N TRP A 75 -2.44 -8.57 4.29
CA TRP A 75 -1.63 -8.09 5.38
C TRP A 75 -0.24 -7.73 4.88
N TYR A 76 0.35 -6.65 5.38
CA TYR A 76 1.68 -6.20 4.98
C TYR A 76 2.68 -6.44 6.10
N LEU A 77 3.66 -7.29 5.82
CA LEU A 77 4.75 -7.66 6.73
C LEU A 77 5.84 -6.58 6.73
N SER A 78 6.03 -5.93 7.88
CA SER A 78 7.09 -4.94 8.08
C SER A 78 8.28 -5.48 8.88
N LYS A 79 8.05 -6.47 9.76
CA LYS A 79 9.09 -7.03 10.64
C LYS A 79 8.84 -8.49 10.99
N SER A 80 9.87 -9.31 11.03
CA SER A 80 9.82 -10.62 11.69
C SER A 80 10.56 -10.58 13.02
N VAL A 81 9.97 -11.16 14.05
CA VAL A 81 10.51 -11.25 15.40
C VAL A 81 10.55 -12.71 15.83
N LYS A 82 11.74 -13.20 16.22
CA LYS A 82 11.87 -14.45 16.94
C LYS A 82 11.54 -14.18 18.41
N MET A 83 10.38 -14.62 18.86
CA MET A 83 9.96 -14.52 20.26
C MET A 83 10.29 -15.82 20.98
N VAL A 84 10.86 -15.72 22.19
CA VAL A 84 11.32 -16.86 23.00
C VAL A 84 10.68 -16.81 24.38
N LYS A 85 10.20 -17.96 24.85
CA LYS A 85 9.68 -18.18 26.21
C LYS A 85 10.24 -19.50 26.76
N GLY A 86 11.23 -19.41 27.64
CA GLY A 86 11.99 -20.57 28.09
C GLY A 86 12.62 -21.33 26.92
N ARG A 87 12.33 -22.64 26.80
CA ARG A 87 12.81 -23.49 25.69
C ARG A 87 12.00 -23.36 24.40
N LYS A 88 10.88 -22.63 24.41
CA LYS A 88 9.99 -22.48 23.23
C LYS A 88 10.35 -21.20 22.48
N ALA A 89 10.43 -21.30 21.15
CA ALA A 89 10.66 -20.16 20.28
C ALA A 89 9.71 -20.19 19.09
N GLY A 90 9.24 -19.03 18.66
CA GLY A 90 8.40 -18.85 17.48
C GLY A 90 8.84 -17.64 16.67
N ILE A 91 8.60 -17.67 15.36
CA ILE A 91 8.79 -16.49 14.50
C ILE A 91 7.42 -15.88 14.27
N TYR A 92 7.31 -14.60 14.61
CA TYR A 92 6.10 -13.80 14.47
C TYR A 92 6.35 -12.67 13.48
N TYR A 93 5.36 -12.40 12.66
CA TYR A 93 5.33 -11.35 11.67
C TYR A 93 4.51 -10.19 12.23
N GLU A 94 5.14 -9.03 12.36
CA GLU A 94 4.47 -7.75 12.51
C GLU A 94 3.79 -7.45 11.17
N ILE A 95 2.47 -7.43 11.20
CA ILE A 95 1.66 -7.21 10.02
C ILE A 95 0.65 -6.10 10.27
N THR A 96 0.32 -5.39 9.19
CA THR A 96 -0.70 -4.34 9.19
C THR A 96 -1.71 -4.62 8.08
N SER A 97 -3.00 -4.45 8.34
CA SER A 97 -4.04 -4.55 7.31
C SER A 97 -3.84 -3.47 6.26
N GLY A 98 -4.25 -3.72 5.01
CA GLY A 98 -3.98 -2.75 3.96
C GLY A 98 -4.62 -1.36 4.09
N ASN A 99 -5.58 -1.21 5.00
CA ASN A 99 -6.15 0.09 5.39
C ASN A 99 -5.48 0.72 6.63
N GLY A 100 -4.42 0.12 7.17
CA GLY A 100 -3.70 0.62 8.35
C GLY A 100 -4.40 0.43 9.71
N ARG A 101 -5.66 -0.02 9.74
CA ARG A 101 -6.50 0.01 10.95
C ARG A 101 -6.25 -1.14 11.93
N VAL A 102 -5.72 -2.26 11.45
CA VAL A 102 -5.46 -3.46 12.26
C VAL A 102 -4.00 -3.82 12.13
N ASN A 103 -3.27 -3.85 13.25
CA ASN A 103 -1.87 -4.24 13.28
C ASN A 103 -1.57 -5.16 14.45
N GLY A 104 -0.51 -5.96 14.31
CA GLY A 104 -0.05 -6.82 15.39
C GLY A 104 0.83 -7.95 14.92
N TYR A 105 1.04 -8.92 15.80
CA TYR A 105 2.01 -10.00 15.63
C TYR A 105 1.32 -11.33 15.38
N ILE A 106 1.63 -11.96 14.26
CA ILE A 106 1.04 -13.24 13.85
C ILE A 106 2.12 -14.29 13.67
N TRP A 107 1.86 -15.51 14.13
CA TRP A 107 2.78 -16.61 13.91
C TRP A 107 2.96 -16.87 12.41
N ARG A 108 4.22 -16.92 11.94
CA ARG A 108 4.53 -16.92 10.50
C ARG A 108 3.82 -18.01 9.70
N GLY A 109 3.56 -19.17 10.29
CA GLY A 109 2.98 -20.31 9.57
C GLY A 109 1.46 -20.21 9.36
N TYR A 110 0.81 -19.19 9.92
CA TYR A 110 -0.58 -18.83 9.57
C TYR A 110 -0.66 -17.93 8.34
N LEU A 111 0.47 -17.51 7.79
CA LEU A 111 0.56 -16.60 6.67
C LEU A 111 1.27 -17.27 5.51
N THR A 112 0.85 -16.92 4.30
CA THR A 112 1.60 -17.22 3.09
C THR A 112 1.81 -15.93 2.30
N LYS A 113 2.90 -15.86 1.53
CA LYS A 113 3.23 -14.67 0.74
C LYS A 113 2.22 -14.47 -0.39
N GLY A 114 2.01 -13.22 -0.75
CA GLY A 114 1.14 -12.81 -1.84
C GLY A 114 -0.17 -12.20 -1.37
N LEU A 115 -0.86 -11.54 -2.29
CA LEU A 115 -2.17 -10.92 -2.06
C LEU A 115 -3.23 -11.98 -1.74
N ASN A 116 -4.22 -11.64 -0.93
CA ASN A 116 -5.37 -12.50 -0.71
C ASN A 116 -6.30 -12.43 -1.94
N THR A 117 -6.20 -13.39 -2.85
CA THR A 117 -6.96 -13.44 -4.10
C THR A 117 -8.37 -14.02 -3.95
N ASN A 118 -8.86 -14.29 -2.72
CA ASN A 118 -10.26 -14.66 -2.47
C ASN A 118 -11.22 -13.46 -2.61
N ILE A 119 -11.17 -12.82 -3.77
CA ILE A 119 -12.29 -12.12 -4.37
C ILE A 119 -12.96 -13.17 -5.28
N GLY A 120 -13.95 -13.88 -4.72
CA GLY A 120 -14.87 -14.80 -5.41
C GLY A 120 -14.42 -15.31 -6.78
N SER A 121 -13.77 -16.46 -6.82
CA SER A 121 -13.59 -17.21 -8.07
C SER A 121 -14.96 -17.57 -8.65
N ASN A 122 -15.40 -16.87 -9.69
CA ASN A 122 -16.20 -17.53 -10.71
C ASN A 122 -15.21 -18.21 -11.65
N ASN A 123 -15.21 -19.54 -11.60
CA ASN A 123 -14.54 -20.39 -12.56
C ASN A 123 -15.10 -20.08 -13.95
N ASN A 124 -14.26 -19.58 -14.85
CA ASN A 124 -14.32 -19.95 -16.26
C ASN A 124 -12.89 -20.04 -16.80
N LYS A 125 -12.48 -21.30 -17.02
CA LYS A 125 -11.32 -21.66 -17.84
C LYS A 125 -11.71 -21.41 -19.30
N GLY A 126 -10.90 -20.61 -19.99
CA GLY A 126 -10.87 -20.57 -21.45
C GLY A 126 -11.23 -19.21 -22.03
N GLY A 127 -10.19 -18.50 -22.51
CA GLY A 127 -10.29 -17.48 -23.55
C GLY A 127 -11.06 -16.19 -23.22
N ASN A 128 -10.49 -15.08 -23.68
CA ASN A 128 -11.10 -13.75 -23.75
C ASN A 128 -11.37 -12.98 -22.44
N SER A 129 -10.79 -11.78 -22.44
CA SER A 129 -11.29 -10.54 -21.84
C SER A 129 -12.70 -10.64 -21.26
N THR A 130 -12.80 -10.55 -19.94
CA THR A 130 -14.05 -10.16 -19.26
C THR A 130 -13.72 -9.20 -18.13
N ASN A 131 -13.77 -7.92 -18.47
CA ASN A 131 -14.43 -6.84 -17.73
C ASN A 131 -14.61 -7.10 -16.22
N SER A 132 -13.69 -6.58 -15.41
CA SER A 132 -13.85 -6.53 -13.95
C SER A 132 -14.01 -5.08 -13.51
N ASN A 133 -15.26 -4.62 -13.54
CA ASN A 133 -15.70 -3.42 -12.84
C ASN A 133 -15.55 -3.66 -11.32
N ASN A 134 -14.34 -3.46 -10.81
CA ASN A 134 -14.03 -3.36 -9.37
C ASN A 134 -13.49 -1.96 -9.09
N ASN A 135 -14.36 -0.96 -9.25
CA ASN A 135 -14.11 0.46 -8.92
C ASN A 135 -14.05 0.73 -7.41
N ASN A 136 -13.48 -0.18 -6.64
CA ASN A 136 -13.13 0.13 -5.26
C ASN A 136 -11.73 -0.39 -4.94
N GLN A 137 -10.80 0.57 -4.90
CA GLN A 137 -9.57 0.52 -4.11
C GLN A 137 -8.33 -0.12 -4.75
N ARG A 138 -8.06 0.17 -6.04
CA ARG A 138 -6.65 0.29 -6.49
C ARG A 138 -6.21 1.74 -6.31
N SER A 139 -5.12 1.94 -5.57
CA SER A 139 -4.52 3.26 -5.38
C SER A 139 -3.96 3.85 -6.68
N ILE A 140 -3.72 3.02 -7.70
CA ILE A 140 -3.14 3.39 -9.00
C ILE A 140 -4.19 3.15 -10.11
N PRO A 141 -4.36 4.07 -11.08
CA PRO A 141 -5.22 3.85 -12.23
C PRO A 141 -4.60 2.82 -13.19
N ASP A 142 -5.36 1.77 -13.52
CA ASP A 142 -5.03 0.87 -14.63
C ASP A 142 -5.89 1.27 -15.83
N LEU A 143 -5.37 2.15 -16.69
CA LEU A 143 -6.17 2.77 -17.75
C LEU A 143 -6.70 1.78 -18.79
N ASN A 144 -6.10 0.58 -18.91
CA ASN A 144 -6.58 -0.46 -19.82
C ASN A 144 -7.87 -1.13 -19.32
N THR A 145 -8.25 -0.94 -18.05
CA THR A 145 -9.45 -1.55 -17.45
C THR A 145 -10.72 -0.69 -17.58
N TYR A 146 -10.58 0.59 -17.93
CA TYR A 146 -11.72 1.46 -18.19
C TYR A 146 -12.13 1.37 -19.67
N ASN A 147 -13.45 1.31 -19.90
CA ASN A 147 -14.05 1.22 -21.23
C ASN A 147 -14.55 2.58 -21.74
N SER A 148 -14.65 3.60 -20.88
CA SER A 148 -15.17 4.92 -21.25
C SER A 148 -14.60 6.05 -20.40
N ASP A 149 -14.75 7.28 -20.91
CA ASP A 149 -14.46 8.52 -20.19
C ASP A 149 -15.23 8.60 -18.87
N ALA A 150 -16.49 8.15 -18.86
CA ALA A 150 -17.35 8.16 -17.67
C ALA A 150 -16.85 7.19 -16.59
N GLU A 151 -16.36 6.00 -16.96
CA GLU A 151 -15.78 5.05 -16.01
C GLU A 151 -14.51 5.59 -15.37
N TYR A 152 -13.64 6.22 -16.16
CA TYR A 152 -12.42 6.82 -15.64
C TYR A 152 -12.69 8.06 -14.78
N LEU A 153 -13.66 8.88 -15.18
CA LEU A 153 -14.14 10.00 -14.38
C LEU A 153 -14.70 9.53 -13.04
N ASN A 154 -15.46 8.43 -13.04
CA ASN A 154 -15.99 7.83 -11.83
C ASN A 154 -14.85 7.34 -10.91
N TYR A 155 -13.79 6.74 -11.46
CA TYR A 155 -12.59 6.42 -10.67
C TYR A 155 -11.96 7.66 -10.03
N ILE A 156 -11.74 8.72 -10.81
CA ILE A 156 -11.15 9.98 -10.29
C ILE A 156 -12.01 10.53 -9.16
N ASN A 157 -13.31 10.66 -9.37
CA ASN A 157 -14.23 11.26 -8.40
C ASN A 157 -14.29 10.49 -7.07
N ASN A 158 -14.28 9.16 -7.13
CA ASN A 158 -14.50 8.32 -5.95
C ASN A 158 -13.19 7.88 -5.26
N ASN A 159 -12.02 8.04 -5.88
CA ASN A 159 -10.76 7.64 -5.27
C ASN A 159 -10.13 8.77 -4.43
N PRO A 160 -9.80 8.55 -3.14
CA PRO A 160 -9.16 9.57 -2.29
C PRO A 160 -7.75 9.94 -2.75
N ASN A 161 -7.04 9.06 -3.48
CA ASN A 161 -5.70 9.35 -3.99
C ASN A 161 -5.71 10.24 -5.24
N GLN A 162 -6.89 10.60 -5.74
CA GLN A 162 -7.07 11.44 -6.93
C GLN A 162 -7.47 12.88 -6.57
N ASN A 163 -7.21 13.35 -5.34
CA ASN A 163 -7.55 14.72 -4.91
C ASN A 163 -6.87 15.79 -5.77
N VAL A 164 -5.61 15.59 -6.16
CA VAL A 164 -4.89 16.52 -7.06
C VAL A 164 -5.57 16.58 -8.43
N ALA A 165 -5.94 15.44 -9.00
CA ALA A 165 -6.67 15.37 -10.26
C ALA A 165 -8.02 16.11 -10.20
N LYS A 166 -8.79 15.91 -9.11
CA LYS A 166 -10.06 16.64 -8.88
C LYS A 166 -9.85 18.15 -8.84
N LEU A 167 -8.82 18.63 -8.16
CA LEU A 167 -8.55 20.06 -8.07
C LEU A 167 -8.14 20.68 -9.42
N ILE A 168 -7.38 19.96 -10.24
CA ILE A 168 -7.06 20.39 -11.61
C ILE A 168 -8.34 20.50 -12.44
N MET A 169 -9.20 19.48 -12.38
CA MET A 169 -10.49 19.49 -13.09
C MET A 169 -11.43 20.60 -12.61
N GLN A 170 -11.39 20.96 -11.32
CA GLN A 170 -12.14 22.10 -10.79
C GLN A 170 -11.67 23.45 -11.33
N GLN A 171 -10.37 23.61 -11.63
CA GLN A 171 -9.86 24.84 -12.26
C GLN A 171 -10.23 24.94 -13.74
N LEU A 172 -10.55 23.82 -14.40
CA LEU A 172 -10.98 23.75 -15.79
C LEU A 172 -12.43 23.22 -15.88
N PRO A 173 -13.43 23.97 -15.37
CA PRO A 173 -14.78 23.45 -15.11
C PRO A 173 -15.54 22.98 -16.35
N ASN A 174 -15.17 23.46 -17.54
CA ASN A 174 -15.79 23.10 -18.81
C ASN A 174 -15.00 22.04 -19.59
N ALA A 175 -13.82 21.63 -19.09
CA ALA A 175 -13.02 20.58 -19.70
C ALA A 175 -13.70 19.21 -19.57
N LYS A 176 -13.61 18.40 -20.62
CA LYS A 176 -14.11 17.02 -20.62
C LYS A 176 -12.94 16.06 -20.38
N LEU A 177 -13.05 15.19 -19.37
CA LEU A 177 -12.08 14.13 -19.18
C LEU A 177 -12.14 13.17 -20.38
N SER A 178 -10.99 12.89 -20.99
CA SER A 178 -10.85 11.89 -22.06
C SER A 178 -9.94 10.76 -21.61
N LEU A 179 -10.48 9.54 -21.54
CA LEU A 179 -9.72 8.32 -21.27
C LEU A 179 -8.64 8.10 -22.33
N ASN A 180 -8.94 8.40 -23.59
CA ASN A 180 -7.98 8.21 -24.67
C ASN A 180 -6.81 9.20 -24.56
N LEU A 181 -7.08 10.47 -24.21
CA LEU A 181 -6.04 11.46 -23.93
C LEU A 181 -5.26 11.13 -22.64
N SER A 182 -5.90 10.55 -21.62
CA SER A 182 -5.22 10.05 -20.43
C SER A 182 -4.29 8.88 -20.72
N LYS A 183 -4.67 7.97 -21.61
CA LYS A 183 -3.79 6.90 -22.08
C LYS A 183 -2.63 7.46 -22.91
N TYR A 184 -2.88 8.44 -23.77
CA TYR A 184 -1.82 9.19 -24.44
C TYR A 184 -0.85 9.84 -23.42
N ALA A 185 -1.39 10.45 -22.36
CA ALA A 185 -0.60 11.02 -21.28
C ALA A 185 0.23 9.97 -20.52
N GLN A 186 -0.31 8.77 -20.31
CA GLN A 186 0.44 7.67 -19.70
C GLN A 186 1.61 7.20 -20.60
N ASP A 187 1.36 7.08 -21.90
CA ASP A 187 2.36 6.64 -22.90
C ASP A 187 3.48 7.67 -23.12
N ASN A 188 3.17 8.97 -23.03
CA ASN A 188 4.12 10.07 -23.26
C ASN A 188 4.64 10.70 -21.97
N GLY A 189 4.21 10.21 -20.81
CA GLY A 189 4.61 10.69 -19.50
C GLY A 189 5.80 9.94 -18.93
N SER A 190 6.42 10.50 -17.90
CA SER A 190 7.50 9.84 -17.15
C SER A 190 6.95 9.34 -15.83
N PHE A 191 6.69 8.04 -15.75
CA PHE A 191 6.22 7.39 -14.53
C PHE A 191 7.27 6.43 -14.01
N TYR A 192 7.52 6.48 -12.71
CA TYR A 192 8.53 5.66 -12.05
C TYR A 192 7.87 4.71 -11.07
N TRP A 193 8.23 3.45 -11.17
CA TRP A 193 8.05 2.45 -10.13
C TRP A 193 9.43 1.86 -9.79
N ASP A 194 9.60 1.52 -8.51
CA ASP A 194 10.86 1.26 -7.80
C ASP A 194 11.73 0.12 -8.37
N ASP A 195 11.38 -0.49 -9.53
CA ASP A 195 12.23 -1.39 -10.35
C ASP A 195 11.56 -1.97 -11.65
N GLU A 196 10.31 -1.62 -12.04
CA GLU A 196 9.74 -1.99 -13.37
C GLU A 196 8.91 -0.87 -14.02
N ASP A 197 8.69 -0.95 -15.34
CA ASP A 197 7.90 0.03 -16.09
C ASP A 197 6.42 0.00 -15.69
N VAL A 198 5.76 1.17 -15.68
CA VAL A 198 4.29 1.23 -15.61
C VAL A 198 3.71 0.50 -16.82
N PRO A 199 2.66 -0.34 -16.68
CA PRO A 199 2.11 -1.10 -17.78
C PRO A 199 1.84 -0.22 -19.00
N THR A 200 2.31 -0.67 -20.17
CA THR A 200 2.04 -0.02 -21.45
C THR A 200 0.53 0.09 -21.68
N VAL A 201 0.08 1.24 -22.15
CA VAL A 201 -1.34 1.46 -22.48
C VAL A 201 -1.56 1.43 -23.98
N SER A 202 -2.74 0.97 -24.39
CA SER A 202 -3.18 1.06 -25.78
C SER A 202 -4.29 2.10 -25.89
N TYR A 203 -4.10 3.06 -26.80
CA TYR A 203 -5.06 4.12 -27.11
C TYR A 203 -5.30 4.25 -28.61
N ASP A 204 -6.46 4.77 -28.97
CA ASP A 204 -6.85 5.02 -30.35
C ASP A 204 -6.16 6.29 -30.85
N LYS A 205 -5.09 6.12 -31.64
CA LYS A 205 -4.31 7.24 -32.18
C LYS A 205 -5.14 8.18 -33.06
N SER A 206 -6.23 7.71 -33.69
CA SER A 206 -7.09 8.54 -34.53
C SER A 206 -7.90 9.58 -33.74
N LYS A 207 -8.07 9.35 -32.43
CA LYS A 207 -8.74 10.27 -31.50
C LYS A 207 -7.79 11.26 -30.84
N ILE A 208 -6.52 11.28 -31.24
CA ILE A 208 -5.50 12.21 -30.74
C ILE A 208 -5.08 13.11 -31.90
N ASP A 209 -5.47 14.38 -31.85
CA ASP A 209 -4.94 15.39 -32.77
C ASP A 209 -3.61 15.92 -32.24
N SER A 210 -2.50 15.41 -32.79
CA SER A 210 -1.15 15.81 -32.40
C SER A 210 -0.86 17.30 -32.53
N THR A 211 -1.62 18.05 -33.34
CA THR A 211 -1.44 19.50 -33.51
C THR A 211 -2.16 20.34 -32.45
N SER A 212 -3.19 19.76 -31.83
CA SER A 212 -4.04 20.42 -30.84
C SER A 212 -3.76 19.96 -29.40
N VAL A 213 -2.98 18.89 -29.23
CA VAL A 213 -2.51 18.38 -27.93
C VAL A 213 -1.41 19.27 -27.36
N ARG A 214 -1.53 19.62 -26.08
CA ARG A 214 -0.53 20.39 -25.31
C ARG A 214 -0.27 19.74 -23.96
N ARG A 215 1.01 19.61 -23.61
CA ARG A 215 1.47 19.15 -22.29
C ARG A 215 1.44 20.30 -21.29
N LEU A 216 0.88 20.08 -20.10
CA LEU A 216 0.87 21.05 -19.00
C LEU A 216 2.09 20.82 -18.09
N THR A 217 3.25 21.30 -18.55
CA THR A 217 4.56 20.97 -17.94
C THR A 217 4.73 21.62 -16.56
N HIS A 218 4.23 22.84 -16.36
CA HIS A 218 4.30 23.51 -15.06
C HIS A 218 3.37 22.85 -14.04
N VAL A 219 2.18 22.41 -14.48
CA VAL A 219 1.29 21.60 -13.64
C VAL A 219 1.96 20.30 -13.22
N GLU A 220 2.57 19.55 -14.15
CA GLU A 220 3.29 18.31 -13.82
C GLU A 220 4.46 18.57 -12.84
N ASN A 221 5.26 19.61 -13.09
CA ASN A 221 6.39 19.97 -12.22
C ASN A 221 5.93 20.33 -10.80
N MET A 222 4.84 21.10 -10.67
CA MET A 222 4.25 21.41 -9.37
C MET A 222 3.87 20.12 -8.63
N ILE A 223 3.21 19.18 -9.29
CA ILE A 223 2.77 17.91 -8.68
C ILE A 223 3.97 17.05 -8.26
N ASN A 224 4.98 16.93 -9.13
CA ASN A 224 6.17 16.12 -8.85
C ASN A 224 6.99 16.64 -7.67
N ASN A 225 6.91 17.95 -7.39
CA ASN A 225 7.58 18.60 -6.26
C ASN A 225 6.79 18.53 -4.94
N LEU A 226 5.55 18.04 -4.93
CA LEU A 226 4.77 17.89 -3.70
C LEU A 226 5.42 16.88 -2.76
N SER A 227 5.35 17.14 -1.46
CA SER A 227 5.69 16.14 -0.45
C SER A 227 4.67 15.00 -0.44
N LYS A 228 5.05 13.85 0.10
CA LYS A 228 4.15 12.71 0.23
C LYS A 228 2.91 13.13 1.04
N ASP A 229 1.72 12.78 0.54
CA ASP A 229 0.42 13.15 1.12
C ASP A 229 0.06 14.64 1.07
N SER A 230 0.89 15.51 0.49
CA SER A 230 0.57 16.93 0.29
C SER A 230 -0.41 17.14 -0.86
N ILE A 231 -1.33 18.07 -0.66
CA ILE A 231 -2.33 18.50 -1.64
C ILE A 231 -2.04 19.98 -1.97
N PRO A 232 -1.95 20.35 -3.26
CA PRO A 232 -1.73 21.74 -3.65
C PRO A 232 -2.99 22.57 -3.39
N THR A 233 -2.79 23.85 -3.14
CA THR A 233 -3.85 24.85 -3.05
C THR A 233 -4.40 25.19 -4.44
N ALA A 234 -5.61 25.76 -4.48
CA ALA A 234 -6.20 26.26 -5.73
C ALA A 234 -5.32 27.33 -6.40
N ALA A 235 -4.63 28.17 -5.61
CA ALA A 235 -3.75 29.21 -6.11
C ALA A 235 -2.48 28.65 -6.75
N GLU A 236 -1.90 27.58 -6.21
CA GLU A 236 -0.75 26.90 -6.81
C GLU A 236 -1.11 26.26 -8.16
N ILE A 237 -2.28 25.63 -8.26
CA ILE A 237 -2.78 25.07 -9.53
C ILE A 237 -3.05 26.18 -10.54
N ASP A 238 -3.65 27.29 -10.11
CA ASP A 238 -3.94 28.44 -10.97
C ASP A 238 -2.66 29.08 -11.54
N ALA A 239 -1.63 29.23 -10.71
CA ALA A 239 -0.33 29.72 -11.13
C ALA A 239 0.34 28.78 -12.14
N ALA A 240 0.31 27.47 -11.88
CA ALA A 240 0.86 26.46 -12.79
C ALA A 240 0.13 26.42 -14.14
N LEU A 241 -1.21 26.45 -14.13
CA LEU A 241 -2.03 26.54 -15.35
C LEU A 241 -1.75 27.82 -16.13
N THR A 242 -1.61 28.95 -15.44
CA THR A 242 -1.27 30.23 -16.07
C THR A 242 0.09 30.17 -16.75
N ALA A 243 1.09 29.57 -16.10
CA ALA A 243 2.43 29.36 -16.67
C ALA A 243 2.40 28.43 -17.90
N ASP A 244 1.46 27.47 -17.95
CA ASP A 244 1.22 26.63 -19.14
C ASP A 244 0.34 27.31 -20.22
N GLY A 245 0.08 28.61 -20.10
CA GLY A 245 -0.70 29.37 -21.09
C GLY A 245 -2.22 29.21 -20.96
N TYR A 246 -2.69 28.88 -19.76
CA TYR A 246 -4.10 28.86 -19.36
C TYR A 246 -4.34 29.91 -18.26
N PRO A 247 -4.35 31.22 -18.61
CA PRO A 247 -4.74 32.27 -17.67
C PRO A 247 -6.21 32.09 -17.24
N LYS A 248 -6.62 32.77 -16.17
CA LYS A 248 -7.93 32.53 -15.53
C LYS A 248 -9.12 32.56 -16.50
N SER A 249 -9.16 33.54 -17.40
CA SER A 249 -10.21 33.65 -18.40
C SER A 249 -10.30 32.41 -19.31
N LYS A 250 -9.15 31.90 -19.76
CA LYS A 250 -9.05 30.69 -20.59
C LYS A 250 -9.37 29.43 -19.80
N GLN A 251 -9.00 29.35 -18.52
CA GLN A 251 -9.39 28.22 -17.68
C GLN A 251 -10.91 28.07 -17.60
N GLN A 252 -11.62 29.19 -17.42
CA GLN A 252 -13.08 29.21 -17.33
C GLN A 252 -13.76 28.96 -18.68
N SER A 253 -13.17 29.39 -19.79
CA SER A 253 -13.77 29.20 -21.12
C SER A 253 -13.32 27.93 -21.85
N PHE A 254 -12.28 27.23 -21.37
CA PHE A 254 -11.75 26.03 -22.00
C PHE A 254 -12.78 24.89 -21.96
N ASN A 255 -13.23 24.47 -23.14
CA ASN A 255 -14.24 23.43 -23.35
C ASN A 255 -13.68 22.18 -24.06
N GLY A 256 -12.35 22.10 -24.19
CA GLY A 256 -11.64 20.99 -24.80
C GLY A 256 -11.56 19.76 -23.91
N SER A 257 -10.78 18.78 -24.34
CA SER A 257 -10.52 17.57 -23.57
C SER A 257 -9.31 17.72 -22.65
N ILE A 258 -9.36 17.09 -21.48
CA ILE A 258 -8.22 16.91 -20.58
C ILE A 258 -7.94 15.41 -20.40
N GLY A 259 -6.66 15.04 -20.50
CA GLY A 259 -6.18 13.71 -20.19
C GLY A 259 -5.10 13.83 -19.12
N LEU A 260 -5.26 13.13 -18.02
CA LEU A 260 -4.34 13.18 -16.90
C LEU A 260 -4.14 11.79 -16.29
N VAL A 261 -2.95 11.58 -15.72
CA VAL A 261 -2.60 10.47 -14.84
C VAL A 261 -1.77 11.04 -13.70
N ILE A 262 -2.30 10.96 -12.49
CA ILE A 262 -1.63 11.50 -11.29
C ILE A 262 -1.29 10.37 -10.34
N LEU A 263 0.02 10.09 -10.20
CA LEU A 263 0.58 9.13 -9.27
C LEU A 263 1.34 9.89 -8.16
N ASN A 264 0.66 10.79 -7.43
CA ASN A 264 1.30 11.59 -6.38
C ASN A 264 1.76 10.71 -5.20
N LYS A 265 2.98 10.16 -5.30
CA LYS A 265 3.68 9.37 -4.27
C LYS A 265 2.78 8.30 -3.65
N ILE A 266 2.01 7.66 -4.53
CA ILE A 266 1.03 6.66 -4.15
C ILE A 266 1.80 5.42 -3.71
N SER A 267 1.63 5.04 -2.46
CA SER A 267 2.25 3.81 -1.97
C SER A 267 1.61 2.62 -2.66
N SER A 268 2.42 1.84 -3.36
CA SER A 268 1.99 0.54 -3.85
C SER A 268 1.61 -0.35 -2.66
N PRO A 269 0.77 -1.36 -2.90
CA PRO A 269 0.61 -2.49 -1.99
C PRO A 269 1.96 -3.06 -1.49
N GLU A 270 3.01 -3.01 -2.30
CA GLU A 270 4.30 -3.66 -2.03
C GLU A 270 5.34 -2.72 -1.38
N GLY A 271 4.95 -1.50 -1.02
CA GLY A 271 5.81 -0.52 -0.37
C GLY A 271 6.66 0.34 -1.32
N GLY A 272 6.76 -0.02 -2.60
CA GLY A 272 7.30 0.84 -3.65
C GLY A 272 6.42 2.08 -3.86
N LEU A 273 7.03 3.22 -4.19
CA LEU A 273 6.31 4.46 -4.46
C LEU A 273 6.04 4.59 -5.95
N PHE A 274 4.77 4.64 -6.33
CA PHE A 274 4.40 5.13 -7.64
C PHE A 274 4.54 6.65 -7.61
N SER A 275 5.37 7.17 -8.52
CA SER A 275 5.58 8.60 -8.67
C SER A 275 5.54 8.99 -10.13
N GLY A 276 5.11 10.22 -10.38
CA GLY A 276 4.96 10.76 -11.71
C GLY A 276 3.58 11.34 -11.89
N SER A 277 3.53 12.34 -12.76
CA SER A 277 2.30 12.95 -13.21
C SER A 277 2.43 13.20 -14.70
N SER A 278 1.33 13.04 -15.42
CA SER A 278 1.26 13.53 -16.77
C SER A 278 -0.11 14.14 -17.03
N VAL A 279 -0.12 15.33 -17.63
CA VAL A 279 -1.32 16.13 -17.82
C VAL A 279 -1.25 16.78 -19.20
N TYR A 280 -2.24 16.47 -20.03
CA TYR A 280 -2.39 17.01 -21.37
C TYR A 280 -3.80 17.57 -21.56
N VAL A 281 -3.89 18.55 -22.45
CA VAL A 281 -5.14 19.15 -22.91
C VAL A 281 -5.18 19.12 -24.43
N MET A 282 -6.37 19.03 -25.00
CA MET A 282 -6.59 19.01 -26.44
C MET A 282 -7.81 19.87 -26.76
N ASN A 283 -7.62 20.86 -27.63
CA ASN A 283 -8.71 21.71 -28.15
C ASN A 283 -9.38 21.08 -29.37
#